data_AF-A0A521TDS9-F1
#
_entry.id   AF-A0A521TDS9-F1
#
_cell.length_a   1.000
_cell.length_b   1.000
_cell.length_c   1.000
_cell.angle_alpha   90.00
_cell.angle_beta   90.00
_cell.angle_gamma   90.00
#
_symmetry.space_group_name_H-M   'P 1'
#
loop_
_entity.id
_entity.type
_entity.pdbx_description
1 polymer ?
#
loop_
_entity_poly.entity_id
_entity_poly.type
_entity_poly.pdbx_seq_one_letter_code
_entity_poly.pdbx_strand_id
1 'polypeptide(L)'
;MNKTILLAASLIAVFTIGYYAENVVAFAQYMGNVGSQGETGQYTLEEALEIQARRIEAAKANPASGSGTPYLDANGVVGASVIAAAVFGGIAGAFFIRGRSGKYAAMGRG
;
A
#
# COMPACT_ATOMS: atom_id res chain seq x y z
N MET A 1 -7.81 -26.30 28.22
CA MET A 1 -6.64 -25.69 27.54
C MET A 1 -6.54 -24.24 28.00
N ASN A 2 -5.36 -23.79 28.47
CA ASN A 2 -5.23 -22.43 29.00
C ASN A 2 -5.32 -21.40 27.86
N LYS A 3 -6.13 -20.34 28.03
CA LYS A 3 -6.35 -19.30 27.01
C LYS A 3 -5.03 -18.66 26.56
N THR A 4 -4.06 -18.54 27.47
CA THR A 4 -2.72 -18.04 27.18
C THR A 4 -1.94 -18.94 26.22
N ILE A 5 -2.09 -20.26 26.36
CA ILE A 5 -1.45 -21.24 25.47
C ILE A 5 -2.08 -21.18 24.07
N LEU A 6 -3.40 -21.00 24.02
CA LEU A 6 -4.15 -20.89 22.76
C LEU A 6 -3.75 -19.61 21.99
N LEU A 7 -3.60 -18.49 22.69
CA LEU A 7 -3.12 -17.23 22.12
C LEU A 7 -1.67 -17.33 21.62
N ALA A 8 -0.79 -17.94 22.40
CA ALA A 8 0.61 -18.12 22.00
C ALA A 8 0.73 -19.02 20.76
N ALA A 9 -0.03 -20.12 20.73
CA ALA A 9 -0.06 -21.02 19.59
C ALA A 9 -0.62 -20.36 18.32
N SER A 10 -1.67 -19.54 18.43
CA SER A 10 -2.25 -18.84 17.28
C SER A 10 -1.31 -17.78 16.71
N LEU A 11 -0.59 -17.04 17.56
CA LEU A 11 0.40 -16.07 17.12
C LEU A 11 1.55 -16.76 16.38
N ILE A 12 2.10 -17.85 16.94
CA ILE A 12 3.16 -18.62 16.28
C ILE A 12 2.69 -19.12 14.91
N ALA A 13 1.46 -19.65 14.80
CA ALA A 13 0.92 -20.13 13.54
C ALA A 13 0.81 -19.02 12.47
N VAL A 14 0.36 -17.82 12.84
CA VAL A 14 0.25 -16.69 11.89
C VAL A 14 1.64 -16.25 11.41
N PHE A 15 2.62 -16.16 12.32
CA PHE A 15 3.98 -15.78 11.94
C PHE A 15 4.69 -16.84 11.10
N THR A 16 4.51 -18.12 11.40
CA THR A 16 5.11 -19.20 10.59
C THR A 16 4.49 -19.28 9.20
N ILE A 17 3.17 -19.12 9.07
CA ILE A 17 2.50 -19.06 7.75
C ILE A 17 3.04 -17.88 6.93
N GLY A 18 3.17 -16.69 7.52
CA GLY A 18 3.74 -15.53 6.84
C GLY A 18 5.19 -15.75 6.39
N TYR A 19 6.03 -16.33 7.26
CA TYR A 19 7.44 -16.61 6.97
C TYR A 19 7.63 -17.65 5.85
N TYR A 20 6.82 -18.71 5.82
CA TYR A 20 6.91 -19.73 4.77
C TYR A 20 6.18 -19.35 3.47
N ALA A 21 5.21 -18.43 3.50
CA ALA A 21 4.51 -17.98 2.30
C ALA A 21 5.42 -17.23 1.32
N GLU A 22 6.37 -16.44 1.81
CA GLU A 22 7.32 -15.70 0.97
C GLU A 22 8.45 -16.57 0.39
N ASN A 23 8.70 -17.74 1.00
CA ASN A 23 9.72 -18.70 0.55
C ASN A 23 9.22 -19.66 -0.54
N VAL A 24 7.98 -19.50 -1.04
CA VAL A 24 7.55 -20.12 -2.29
C VAL A 24 8.22 -19.35 -3.43
N VAL A 25 9.46 -19.76 -3.69
CA VAL A 25 10.35 -19.21 -4.69
C VAL A 25 9.61 -18.96 -6.00
N ALA A 26 9.57 -17.69 -6.42
CA ALA A 26 9.09 -17.26 -7.73
C ALA A 26 10.07 -17.68 -8.83
N PHE A 27 10.25 -18.99 -9.04
CA PHE A 27 11.14 -19.53 -10.09
C PHE A 27 10.74 -19.06 -11.50
N ALA A 28 9.47 -18.68 -11.71
CA ALA A 28 9.01 -18.14 -12.99
C ALA A 28 9.62 -16.77 -13.35
N GLN A 29 10.08 -15.99 -12.36
CA GLN A 29 10.64 -14.66 -12.62
C GLN A 29 12.10 -14.69 -13.11
N TYR A 30 12.83 -15.78 -12.84
CA TYR A 30 14.25 -15.91 -13.21
C TYR A 30 14.49 -16.83 -14.42
N MET A 31 13.48 -17.59 -14.87
CA MET A 31 13.64 -18.54 -15.99
C MET A 31 13.76 -17.88 -17.36
N GLY A 32 13.40 -16.59 -17.50
CA GLY A 32 13.37 -15.92 -18.79
C GLY A 32 12.28 -16.50 -19.71
N ASN A 33 11.51 -15.63 -20.33
CA ASN A 33 10.42 -15.89 -21.29
C ASN A 33 10.00 -17.37 -21.45
N VAL A 34 9.11 -17.81 -20.55
CA VAL A 34 8.46 -19.11 -20.64
C VAL A 34 7.33 -19.03 -21.65
N GLY A 35 7.39 -19.86 -22.70
CA GLY A 35 6.29 -20.04 -23.63
C GLY A 35 5.04 -20.58 -22.92
N SER A 36 3.88 -20.52 -23.58
CA SER A 36 2.60 -21.02 -23.02
C SER A 36 2.63 -22.49 -22.58
N GLN A 37 3.62 -23.25 -23.04
CA GLN A 37 3.85 -24.67 -22.71
C GLN A 37 5.11 -24.91 -21.84
N GLY A 38 5.70 -23.85 -21.26
CA GLY A 38 6.87 -23.98 -20.39
C GLY A 38 8.23 -24.03 -21.11
N GLU A 39 8.27 -23.64 -22.39
CA GLU A 39 9.49 -23.60 -23.19
C GLU A 39 10.40 -22.45 -22.70
N THR A 40 11.67 -22.74 -22.43
CA THR A 40 12.69 -21.73 -22.10
C THR A 40 13.55 -21.41 -23.32
N GLY A 41 13.89 -20.13 -23.53
CA GLY A 41 14.86 -19.70 -24.55
C GLY A 41 14.32 -19.26 -25.92
N GLN A 42 13.01 -19.05 -26.08
CA GLN A 42 12.39 -18.61 -27.35
C GLN A 42 12.46 -17.10 -27.61
N TYR A 43 12.90 -16.31 -26.64
CA TYR A 43 12.82 -14.85 -26.71
C TYR A 43 14.16 -14.24 -27.03
N THR A 44 14.27 -13.72 -28.24
CA THR A 44 15.48 -13.01 -28.67
C THR A 44 15.66 -11.72 -27.85
N LEU A 45 16.90 -11.27 -27.71
CA LEU A 45 17.21 -10.03 -26.99
C LEU A 45 16.51 -8.84 -27.66
N GLU A 46 16.42 -8.86 -28.98
CA GLU A 46 15.79 -7.85 -29.80
C GLU A 46 14.29 -7.76 -29.50
N GLU A 47 13.61 -8.92 -29.46
CA GLU A 47 12.19 -8.99 -29.11
C GLU A 47 11.94 -8.52 -27.67
N ALA A 48 12.87 -8.83 -26.75
CA ALA A 48 12.86 -8.34 -25.37
C ALA A 48 12.93 -6.82 -25.28
N LEU A 49 13.88 -6.23 -26.00
CA LEU A 49 14.06 -4.80 -26.05
C LEU A 49 12.83 -4.11 -26.66
N GLU A 50 12.24 -4.71 -27.69
CA GLU A 50 11.05 -4.18 -28.34
C GLU A 50 9.82 -4.17 -27.41
N ILE A 51 9.53 -5.28 -26.71
CA ILE A 51 8.39 -5.32 -25.78
C ILE A 51 8.60 -4.37 -24.60
N GLN A 52 9.83 -4.26 -24.08
CA GLN A 52 10.12 -3.33 -23.00
C GLN A 52 9.96 -1.87 -23.45
N ALA A 53 10.37 -1.53 -24.67
CA ALA A 53 10.12 -0.21 -25.26
C ALA A 53 8.62 0.07 -25.39
N ARG A 54 7.83 -0.89 -25.90
CA ARG A 54 6.36 -0.76 -26.00
C ARG A 54 5.70 -0.61 -24.64
N ARG A 55 6.18 -1.29 -23.59
CA ARG A 55 5.69 -1.13 -22.21
C ARG A 55 5.94 0.27 -21.66
N ILE A 56 7.11 0.86 -21.94
CA ILE A 56 7.43 2.23 -21.54
C ILE A 56 6.53 3.24 -22.27
N GLU A 57 6.32 3.06 -23.57
CA GLU A 57 5.44 3.91 -24.35
C GLU A 57 3.98 3.82 -23.85
N ALA A 58 3.49 2.61 -23.60
CA ALA A 58 2.15 2.40 -23.04
C ALA A 58 1.98 3.05 -21.66
N ALA A 59 3.00 2.99 -20.81
CA ALA A 59 2.99 3.66 -19.50
C ALA A 59 3.01 5.19 -19.63
N LYS A 60 3.77 5.74 -20.59
CA LYS A 60 3.79 7.19 -20.89
C LYS A 60 2.46 7.67 -21.46
N ALA A 61 1.82 6.86 -22.31
CA ALA A 61 0.51 7.16 -22.89
C ALA A 61 -0.63 7.05 -21.85
N ASN A 62 -0.45 6.21 -20.82
CA ASN A 62 -1.44 5.96 -19.77
C ASN A 62 -0.86 6.23 -18.37
N PRO A 63 -0.56 7.49 -18.02
CA PRO A 63 0.10 7.85 -16.77
C PRO A 63 -0.73 7.47 -15.52
N ALA A 64 -2.04 7.27 -15.67
CA ALA A 64 -2.94 6.86 -14.59
C ALA A 64 -3.03 5.31 -14.39
N SER A 65 -2.38 4.50 -15.24
CA SER A 65 -2.50 3.03 -15.22
C SER A 65 -1.43 2.29 -14.39
N GLY A 66 -0.51 3.01 -13.72
CA GLY A 66 0.55 2.40 -12.91
C GLY A 66 0.14 2.18 -11.44
N SER A 67 0.09 0.92 -10.99
CA SER A 67 -0.05 0.35 -9.62
C SER A 67 -0.80 1.11 -8.50
N GLY A 68 -1.59 2.13 -8.83
CA GLY A 68 -2.69 2.68 -8.05
C GLY A 68 -2.39 3.81 -7.06
N THR A 69 -1.18 3.97 -6.52
CA THR A 69 -0.94 5.02 -5.50
C THR A 69 0.43 5.68 -5.62
N PRO A 70 0.55 6.79 -6.36
CA PRO A 70 1.76 7.59 -6.31
C PRO A 70 1.87 8.20 -4.91
N TYR A 71 2.85 7.77 -4.11
CA TYR A 71 2.94 8.19 -2.71
C TYR A 71 3.35 9.66 -2.59
N LEU A 72 4.34 10.08 -3.37
CA LEU A 72 4.92 11.44 -3.33
C LEU A 72 4.25 12.46 -4.26
N ASP A 73 3.20 12.07 -4.99
CA ASP A 73 2.45 12.98 -5.86
C ASP A 73 1.45 13.80 -5.03
N ALA A 74 1.28 15.06 -5.41
CA ALA A 74 0.28 15.97 -4.86
C ALA A 74 -1.17 15.51 -5.13
N ASN A 75 -1.40 14.72 -6.18
CA ASN A 75 -2.68 14.03 -6.41
C ASN A 75 -2.71 12.61 -5.83
N GLY A 76 -1.63 12.22 -5.16
CA GLY A 76 -1.41 10.91 -4.61
C GLY A 76 -1.67 10.81 -3.11
N VAL A 77 -1.01 9.85 -2.45
CA VAL A 77 -1.25 9.53 -1.03
C VAL A 77 -0.88 10.71 -0.12
N VAL A 78 0.25 11.37 -0.37
CA VAL A 78 0.67 12.54 0.41
C VAL A 78 -0.33 13.69 0.24
N GLY A 79 -0.77 13.96 -0.99
CA GLY A 79 -1.81 14.95 -1.26
C GLY A 79 -3.11 14.70 -0.50
N ALA A 80 -3.63 13.48 -0.62
CA ALA A 80 -4.82 13.04 0.10
C ALA A 80 -4.65 13.14 1.63
N SER A 81 -3.48 12.80 2.15
CA SER A 81 -3.16 12.86 3.59
C SER A 81 -3.13 14.29 4.11
N VAL A 82 -2.56 15.22 3.34
CA VAL A 82 -2.52 16.65 3.70
C VAL A 82 -3.93 17.24 3.74
N ILE A 83 -4.77 16.92 2.74
CA ILE A 83 -6.17 17.37 2.70
C ILE A 83 -6.95 16.82 3.89
N ALA A 84 -6.82 15.53 4.19
CA ALA A 84 -7.48 14.91 5.32
C ALA A 84 -7.05 15.55 6.66
N ALA A 85 -5.74 15.73 6.86
CA ALA A 85 -5.21 16.37 8.06
C ALA A 85 -5.73 17.81 8.23
N ALA A 86 -5.83 18.57 7.13
CA ALA A 86 -6.36 19.94 7.17
C ALA A 86 -7.85 19.98 7.56
N VAL A 87 -8.68 19.10 7.01
CA VAL A 87 -10.13 19.06 7.30
C VAL A 87 -10.37 18.61 8.74
N PHE A 88 -9.85 17.44 9.13
CA PHE A 88 -10.08 16.91 10.46
C PHE A 88 -9.36 17.74 11.54
N GLY A 89 -8.13 18.18 11.26
CA GLY A 89 -7.39 19.08 12.14
C GLY A 89 -8.07 20.45 12.29
N GLY A 90 -8.62 21.00 11.21
CA GLY A 90 -9.38 22.26 11.24
C GLY A 90 -10.65 22.16 12.08
N ILE A 91 -11.44 21.10 11.89
CA ILE A 91 -12.65 20.84 12.69
C ILE A 91 -12.28 20.64 14.17
N ALA A 92 -11.28 19.82 14.45
CA ALA A 92 -10.81 19.57 15.82
C ALA A 92 -10.31 20.87 16.47
N GLY A 93 -9.53 21.69 15.77
CA GLY A 93 -9.05 22.99 16.24
C GLY A 93 -10.19 23.97 16.53
N ALA A 94 -11.21 24.02 15.67
CA ALA A 94 -12.37 24.86 15.86
C ALA A 94 -13.16 24.46 17.13
N PHE A 95 -13.38 23.16 17.34
CA PHE A 95 -14.02 22.66 18.57
C PHE A 95 -13.15 22.86 19.81
N PHE A 96 -11.84 22.70 19.69
CA PHE A 96 -10.90 22.92 20.79
C PHE A 96 -10.93 24.38 21.28
N ILE A 97 -10.88 25.34 20.35
CA ILE A 97 -10.97 26.78 20.68
C ILE A 97 -12.34 27.11 21.26
N ARG A 98 -13.43 26.65 20.61
CA ARG A 98 -14.79 26.94 21.07
C ARG A 98 -15.15 26.25 22.39
N GLY A 99 -14.56 25.10 22.67
CA GLY A 99 -14.69 24.38 23.93
C GLY A 99 -14.14 25.15 25.13
N ARG A 100 -13.12 26.00 24.93
CA ARG A 100 -12.55 26.86 25.99
C ARG A 100 -13.42 28.07 26.34
N SER A 101 -14.31 28.51 25.45
CA SER A 101 -15.17 29.68 25.65
C SER A 101 -16.63 29.33 25.94
N GLY A 102 -16.97 28.04 26.07
CA GLY A 102 -18.34 27.59 26.30
C GLY A 102 -18.83 27.85 27.73
N LYS A 103 -20.17 27.90 27.91
CA LYS A 103 -20.85 28.04 29.21
C LYS A 103 -20.40 27.04 30.30
N TYR A 104 -19.87 25.87 29.90
CA TYR A 104 -19.32 24.85 30.79
C TYR A 104 -17.80 24.91 30.99
N ALA A 105 -17.11 25.84 30.31
CA ALA A 105 -15.66 26.04 30.44
C ALA A 105 -15.29 26.91 31.65
N ALA A 106 -16.20 27.78 32.09
CA ALA A 106 -16.08 28.51 33.34
C ALA A 106 -16.77 27.71 34.46
N MET A 107 -16.00 26.86 35.15
CA MET A 107 -16.45 26.19 36.37
C MET A 107 -16.88 27.26 37.40
N GLY A 108 -18.14 27.24 37.85
CA GLY A 108 -18.64 28.14 38.90
C GLY A 108 -19.66 29.22 38.48
N ARG A 109 -20.28 29.15 37.29
CA ARG A 109 -21.48 29.93 36.96
C ARG A 109 -22.72 29.03 36.88
N GLY A 110 -23.13 28.53 38.05
CA GLY A 110 -24.46 27.99 38.32
C GLY A 110 -25.19 28.94 39.24
#